data_AF-A0A849S707-F1
#
_entry.id   AF-A0A849S707-F1
#
_cell.length_a   1.000
_cell.length_b   1.000
_cell.length_c   1.000
_cell.angle_alpha   90.00
_cell.angle_beta   90.00
_cell.angle_gamma   90.00
#
_symmetry.space_group_name_H-M   'P 1'
#
loop_
_entity.id
_entity.type
_entity.pdbx_description
1 polymer ?
#
loop_
_entity_poly.entity_id
_entity_poly.type
_entity_poly.pdbx_seq_one_letter_code
_entity_poly.pdbx_strand_id
1 'polypeptide(L)'
;MSLLINYLSLCWFRNNPVDMVPSSSFMWKTVAFYLVSGIIVEGLIADPADGTLEVSLRTIMAFSSISTLLLVVRKWQYFNQLFTAIFICENFIMTLATITEAAYFWMIMVHQEYAEEISIAIGVVLVGWYIAIVSYILRQLLESTMSVSVILAFSYFVLTYGIPMMFMDM
;
A
#
# COMPACT_ATOMS: atom_id res chain seq x y z
N MET A 1 -16.52 -17.79 -1.90
CA MET A 1 -16.24 -16.57 -1.11
C MET A 1 -15.49 -15.61 -2.00
N SER A 2 -15.91 -14.33 -2.05
CA SER A 2 -15.37 -13.37 -3.03
C SER A 2 -13.85 -13.28 -2.90
N LEU A 3 -13.14 -13.39 -4.02
CA LEU A 3 -11.67 -13.34 -4.12
C LEU A 3 -11.09 -12.19 -3.25
N LEU A 4 -11.79 -11.06 -3.23
CA LEU A 4 -11.50 -9.87 -2.44
C LEU A 4 -11.40 -10.11 -0.92
N ILE A 5 -12.27 -10.94 -0.32
CA ILE A 5 -12.20 -11.27 1.11
C ILE A 5 -10.94 -12.09 1.42
N ASN A 6 -10.56 -13.01 0.53
CA ASN A 6 -9.34 -13.79 0.68
C ASN A 6 -8.10 -12.88 0.58
N TYR A 7 -8.11 -11.91 -0.33
CA TYR A 7 -7.02 -10.93 -0.41
C TYR A 7 -6.99 -9.98 0.81
N LEU A 8 -8.14 -9.51 1.31
CA LEU A 8 -8.21 -8.70 2.54
C LEU A 8 -7.69 -9.46 3.77
N SER A 9 -7.87 -10.78 3.80
CA SER A 9 -7.33 -11.59 4.89
C SER A 9 -5.80 -11.61 4.91
N LEU A 10 -5.13 -11.34 3.77
CA LEU A 10 -3.67 -11.17 3.72
C LEU A 10 -3.20 -9.97 4.55
N CYS A 11 -4.02 -8.92 4.66
CA CYS A 11 -3.73 -7.77 5.53
C CYS A 11 -3.62 -8.16 7.02
N TRP A 12 -4.20 -9.31 7.38
CA TRP A 12 -4.16 -9.91 8.71
C TRP A 12 -3.24 -11.14 8.77
N PHE A 13 -2.33 -11.28 7.82
CA PHE A 13 -1.41 -12.42 7.71
C PHE A 13 -2.12 -13.78 7.58
N ARG A 14 -3.39 -13.78 7.15
CA ARG A 14 -4.18 -14.98 6.93
C ARG A 14 -4.18 -15.32 5.43
N ASN A 15 -4.22 -16.62 5.14
CA ASN A 15 -4.14 -17.21 3.80
C ASN A 15 -2.77 -17.05 3.11
N ASN A 16 -2.56 -17.88 2.09
CA ASN A 16 -1.34 -17.89 1.29
C ASN A 16 -1.61 -17.17 -0.05
N PRO A 17 -0.86 -16.11 -0.40
CA PRO A 17 -1.04 -15.42 -1.67
C PRO A 17 -0.77 -16.30 -2.90
N VAL A 18 0.00 -17.39 -2.77
CA VAL A 18 0.32 -18.33 -3.87
C VAL A 18 -0.93 -19.05 -4.39
N ASP A 19 -1.89 -19.33 -3.51
CA ASP A 19 -3.12 -20.07 -3.85
C ASP A 19 -4.16 -19.18 -4.55
N MET A 20 -3.90 -17.87 -4.63
CA MET A 20 -4.84 -16.88 -5.15
C MET A 20 -4.41 -16.46 -6.54
N VAL A 21 -5.07 -16.96 -7.58
CA VAL A 21 -4.80 -16.57 -8.97
C VAL A 21 -5.86 -15.57 -9.44
N PRO A 22 -5.57 -14.25 -9.45
CA PRO A 22 -6.53 -13.26 -9.90
C PRO A 22 -6.56 -13.22 -11.44
N SER A 23 -7.73 -12.91 -12.01
CA SER A 23 -7.83 -12.60 -13.43
C SER A 23 -7.25 -11.21 -13.71
N SER A 24 -6.71 -10.99 -14.91
CA SER A 24 -6.18 -9.67 -15.30
C SER A 24 -7.22 -8.55 -15.20
N SER A 25 -8.50 -8.88 -15.43
CA SER A 25 -9.61 -7.92 -15.25
C SER A 25 -9.78 -7.51 -13.78
N PHE A 26 -9.61 -8.44 -12.84
CA PHE A 26 -9.69 -8.14 -11.41
C PHE A 26 -8.53 -7.26 -10.94
N MET A 27 -7.31 -7.52 -11.44
CA MET A 27 -6.15 -6.67 -11.17
C MET A 27 -6.38 -5.23 -11.62
N TRP A 28 -6.81 -5.02 -12.87
CA TRP A 28 -7.06 -3.66 -13.40
C TRP A 28 -8.20 -2.94 -12.67
N LYS A 29 -9.24 -3.66 -12.23
CA LYS A 29 -10.29 -3.07 -11.38
C LYS A 29 -9.74 -2.62 -10.04
N THR A 30 -8.82 -3.37 -9.45
CA THR A 30 -8.15 -3.00 -8.19
C THR A 30 -7.28 -1.75 -8.37
N VAL A 31 -6.54 -1.66 -9.48
CA VAL A 31 -5.76 -0.45 -9.82
C VAL A 31 -6.64 0.75 -10.05
N ALA A 32 -7.70 0.59 -10.85
CA ALA A 32 -8.63 1.68 -11.12
C ALA A 32 -9.30 2.15 -9.83
N PHE A 33 -9.68 1.21 -8.96
CA PHE A 33 -10.22 1.54 -7.64
C PHE A 33 -9.20 2.31 -6.81
N TYR A 34 -7.95 1.85 -6.72
CA TYR A 34 -6.88 2.52 -6.01
C TYR A 34 -6.61 3.94 -6.53
N LEU A 35 -6.50 4.12 -7.84
CA LEU A 35 -6.26 5.43 -8.45
C LEU A 35 -7.42 6.38 -8.16
N VAL A 36 -8.66 5.94 -8.40
CA VAL A 36 -9.84 6.79 -8.19
C VAL A 36 -10.02 7.12 -6.71
N SER A 37 -9.89 6.13 -5.81
CA SER A 37 -10.01 6.34 -4.38
C SER A 37 -8.90 7.24 -3.85
N GLY A 38 -7.65 6.99 -4.27
CA GLY A 38 -6.49 7.79 -3.89
C GLY A 38 -6.61 9.23 -4.35
N ILE A 39 -6.97 9.47 -5.61
CA ILE A 39 -7.16 10.85 -6.14
C ILE A 39 -8.24 11.59 -5.36
N ILE A 40 -9.35 10.92 -5.02
CA ILE A 40 -10.43 11.55 -4.23
C ILE A 40 -9.93 11.87 -2.81
N VAL A 41 -9.27 10.93 -2.13
CA VAL A 41 -8.82 11.12 -0.75
C VAL A 41 -7.71 12.18 -0.67
N GLU A 42 -6.64 12.02 -1.46
CA GLU A 42 -5.51 12.95 -1.42
C GLU A 42 -5.92 14.33 -1.98
N GLY A 43 -6.80 14.38 -2.98
CA GLY A 43 -7.37 15.65 -3.47
C GLY A 43 -8.38 16.31 -2.52
N LEU A 44 -8.81 15.63 -1.45
CA LEU A 44 -9.58 16.24 -0.35
C LEU A 44 -8.67 16.76 0.77
N ILE A 45 -7.47 16.19 0.92
CA ILE A 45 -6.48 16.58 1.93
C ILE A 45 -5.61 17.72 1.42
N ALA A 46 -5.16 17.61 0.17
CA ALA A 46 -4.31 18.57 -0.53
C ALA A 46 -5.03 19.17 -1.76
N ASP A 47 -4.34 20.02 -2.51
CA ASP A 47 -4.87 20.51 -3.79
C ASP A 47 -5.10 19.32 -4.75
N PRO A 48 -6.23 19.29 -5.50
CA PRO A 48 -6.57 18.16 -6.37
C PRO A 48 -5.50 17.82 -7.40
N ALA A 49 -4.73 18.82 -7.84
CA ALA A 49 -3.63 18.63 -8.79
C ALA A 49 -2.48 17.85 -8.14
N ASP A 50 -2.07 18.25 -6.93
CA ASP A 50 -0.95 17.64 -6.20
C ASP A 50 -1.34 16.24 -5.72
N GLY A 51 -2.54 16.07 -5.16
CA GLY A 51 -3.04 14.75 -4.77
C GLY A 51 -3.17 13.77 -5.94
N THR A 52 -3.55 14.26 -7.13
CA THR A 52 -3.57 13.43 -8.34
C THR A 52 -2.16 13.02 -8.77
N LEU A 53 -1.22 13.96 -8.72
CA LEU A 53 0.17 13.74 -9.13
C LEU A 53 0.85 12.73 -8.20
N GLU A 54 0.66 12.87 -6.88
CA GLU A 54 1.23 11.98 -5.88
C GLU A 54 0.75 10.53 -6.07
N VAL A 55 -0.56 10.33 -6.17
CA VAL A 55 -1.17 8.99 -6.32
C VAL A 55 -0.76 8.35 -7.65
N SER A 56 -0.66 9.15 -8.70
CA SER A 56 -0.21 8.69 -10.02
C SER A 56 1.26 8.27 -9.99
N LEU A 57 2.14 9.08 -9.41
CA LEU A 57 3.55 8.76 -9.24
C LEU A 57 3.73 7.50 -8.40
N ARG A 58 3.05 7.40 -7.25
CA ARG A 58 3.07 6.22 -6.38
C ARG A 58 2.65 4.96 -7.12
N THR A 59 1.61 5.05 -7.95
CA THR A 59 1.17 3.93 -8.81
C THR A 59 2.24 3.51 -9.82
N ILE A 60 2.85 4.47 -10.52
CA ILE A 60 3.92 4.21 -11.50
C ILE A 60 5.15 3.59 -10.82
N MET A 61 5.53 4.10 -9.65
CA MET A 61 6.65 3.59 -8.86
C MET A 61 6.36 2.18 -8.33
N ALA A 62 5.14 1.91 -7.88
CA ALA A 62 4.74 0.57 -7.46
C ALA A 62 4.80 -0.44 -8.62
N PHE A 63 4.24 -0.07 -9.79
CA PHE A 63 4.29 -0.90 -11.00
C PHE A 63 5.71 -1.20 -11.44
N SER A 64 6.56 -0.18 -11.55
CA SER A 64 7.96 -0.33 -11.98
C SER A 64 8.79 -1.12 -10.98
N SER A 65 8.59 -0.92 -9.68
CA SER A 65 9.31 -1.65 -8.61
C SER A 65 8.94 -3.13 -8.58
N ILE A 66 7.64 -3.46 -8.62
CA ILE A 66 7.16 -4.84 -8.63
C ILE A 66 7.60 -5.56 -9.92
N SER A 67 7.50 -4.88 -11.05
CA SER A 67 8.00 -5.38 -12.34
C SER A 67 9.51 -5.65 -12.26
N THR A 68 10.31 -4.71 -11.78
CA THR A 68 11.76 -4.90 -11.70
C THR A 68 12.11 -6.06 -10.77
N LEU A 69 11.46 -6.16 -9.61
CA LEU A 69 11.68 -7.24 -8.66
C LEU A 69 11.40 -8.62 -9.27
N LEU A 70 10.26 -8.78 -9.94
CA LEU A 70 9.89 -10.08 -10.53
C LEU A 70 10.74 -10.45 -11.75
N LEU A 71 11.28 -9.49 -12.49
CA LEU A 71 12.27 -9.74 -13.54
C LEU A 71 13.58 -10.26 -12.94
N VAL A 72 14.07 -9.64 -11.87
CA VAL A 72 15.31 -10.04 -11.20
C VAL A 72 15.19 -11.44 -10.60
N VAL A 73 14.06 -11.76 -9.97
CA VAL A 73 13.81 -13.08 -9.36
C VAL A 73 13.35 -14.13 -10.41
N ARG A 74 13.16 -13.74 -11.67
CA ARG A 74 12.67 -14.59 -12.78
C ARG A 74 11.33 -15.29 -12.48
N LYS A 75 10.49 -14.69 -11.64
CA LYS A 75 9.20 -15.23 -11.17
C LYS A 75 8.01 -14.47 -11.79
N TRP A 76 8.06 -14.18 -13.09
CA TRP A 76 7.07 -13.36 -13.80
C TRP A 76 5.61 -13.85 -13.71
N GLN A 77 5.43 -15.16 -13.52
CA GLN A 77 4.12 -15.79 -13.37
C GLN A 77 3.33 -15.26 -12.17
N TYR A 78 4.03 -14.76 -11.14
CA TYR A 78 3.43 -14.22 -9.92
C TYR A 78 3.04 -12.74 -10.03
N PHE A 79 3.23 -12.10 -11.19
CA PHE A 79 2.98 -10.66 -11.37
C PHE A 79 1.57 -10.26 -10.96
N ASN A 80 0.54 -10.88 -11.54
CA ASN A 80 -0.85 -10.53 -11.22
C ASN A 80 -1.18 -10.77 -9.74
N GLN A 81 -0.62 -11.80 -9.12
CA GLN A 81 -0.88 -12.19 -7.74
C GLN A 81 -0.23 -11.20 -6.76
N LEU A 82 1.06 -10.94 -6.93
CA LEU A 82 1.84 -10.01 -6.11
C LEU A 82 1.26 -8.60 -6.20
N PHE A 83 0.98 -8.18 -7.43
CA PHE A 83 0.47 -6.85 -7.70
C PHE A 83 -0.94 -6.64 -7.12
N THR A 84 -1.84 -7.60 -7.31
CA THR A 84 -3.19 -7.55 -6.71
C THR A 84 -3.12 -7.61 -5.18
N ALA A 85 -2.26 -8.45 -4.61
CA ALA A 85 -2.11 -8.58 -3.16
C ALA A 85 -1.66 -7.26 -2.52
N ILE A 86 -0.61 -6.66 -3.08
CA ILE A 86 -0.07 -5.39 -2.57
C ILE A 86 -1.12 -4.29 -2.68
N PHE A 87 -1.75 -4.10 -3.84
CA PHE A 87 -2.74 -3.02 -4.01
C PHE A 87 -3.98 -3.18 -3.14
N ILE A 88 -4.47 -4.41 -2.91
CA ILE A 88 -5.60 -4.61 -1.99
C ILE A 88 -5.19 -4.27 -0.55
N CYS A 89 -4.00 -4.70 -0.13
CA CYS A 89 -3.49 -4.38 1.19
C CYS A 89 -3.22 -2.89 1.35
N GLU A 90 -2.78 -2.24 0.28
CA GLU A 90 -2.56 -0.80 0.25
C GLU A 90 -3.87 -0.03 0.37
N ASN A 91 -4.91 -0.40 -0.38
CA ASN A 91 -6.24 0.20 -0.22
C ASN A 91 -6.78 0.02 1.21
N PHE A 92 -6.51 -1.13 1.84
CA PHE A 92 -6.89 -1.38 3.22
C PHE A 92 -6.16 -0.43 4.19
N ILE A 93 -4.84 -0.29 4.07
CA ILE A 93 -4.05 0.63 4.91
C ILE A 93 -4.43 2.09 4.63
N MET A 94 -4.63 2.48 3.37
CA MET A 94 -5.11 3.82 2.99
C MET A 94 -6.44 4.14 3.67
N THR A 95 -7.39 3.20 3.68
CA THR A 95 -8.68 3.42 4.36
C THR A 95 -8.49 3.65 5.87
N LEU A 96 -7.59 2.91 6.51
CA LEU A 96 -7.27 3.12 7.94
C LEU A 96 -6.57 4.47 8.18
N ALA A 97 -5.68 4.88 7.27
CA ALA A 97 -5.03 6.18 7.32
C ALA A 97 -6.04 7.33 7.20
N THR A 98 -6.98 7.27 6.25
CA THR A 98 -8.06 8.28 6.11
C THR A 98 -8.92 8.38 7.37
N ILE A 99 -9.24 7.26 8.02
CA ILE A 99 -9.97 7.27 9.30
C ILE A 99 -9.14 7.96 10.39
N THR A 100 -7.82 7.74 10.40
CA THR A 100 -6.90 8.37 11.36
C THR A 100 -6.83 9.88 11.15
N GLU A 101 -6.76 10.35 9.89
CA GLU A 101 -6.81 11.78 9.56
C GLU A 101 -8.14 12.42 9.97
N ALA A 102 -9.27 11.76 9.72
CA ALA A 102 -10.57 12.23 10.16
C ALA A 102 -10.67 12.31 11.70
N ALA A 103 -10.08 11.33 12.40
CA ALA A 103 -10.00 11.35 13.86
C ALA A 103 -9.08 12.47 14.38
N TYR A 104 -7.97 12.74 13.69
CA TYR A 104 -7.07 13.86 13.99
C TYR A 104 -7.80 15.21 13.87
N PHE A 105 -8.53 15.41 12.77
CA PHE A 105 -9.36 16.61 12.59
C PHE A 105 -10.40 16.78 13.71
N TRP A 106 -11.03 15.70 14.14
CA TRP A 106 -11.94 15.71 15.28
C TRP A 106 -11.25 16.07 16.61
N MET A 107 -10.06 15.51 16.86
CA MET A 107 -9.28 15.81 18.07
C MET A 107 -8.87 17.29 18.13
N ILE A 108 -8.53 17.89 16.98
CA ILE A 108 -8.27 19.33 16.89
C ILE A 108 -9.53 20.13 17.25
N MET A 109 -10.70 19.77 16.74
CA MET A 109 -11.94 20.48 17.08
C MET A 109 -12.24 20.46 18.59
N VAL A 110 -11.95 19.34 19.26
CA VAL A 110 -12.16 19.18 20.71
C VAL A 110 -10.99 19.77 21.53
N HIS A 111 -10.00 20.40 20.89
CA HIS A 111 -8.83 21.03 21.52
C HIS A 111 -8.03 20.06 22.41
N GLN A 112 -7.79 18.85 21.89
CA GLN A 112 -6.91 17.87 22.55
C GLN A 112 -5.45 18.30 22.42
N GLU A 113 -4.74 18.39 23.55
CA GLU A 113 -3.35 18.89 23.62
C GLU A 113 -2.34 17.95 22.93
N TYR A 114 -2.61 16.64 22.92
CA TYR A 114 -1.73 15.61 22.34
C TYR A 114 -2.20 15.08 20.97
N ALA A 115 -3.05 15.81 20.26
CA ALA A 115 -3.64 15.34 19.00
C ALA A 115 -2.58 14.96 17.93
N GLU A 116 -1.52 15.77 17.82
CA GLU A 116 -0.44 15.57 16.86
C GLU A 116 0.40 14.32 17.18
N GLU A 117 0.83 14.17 18.43
CA GLU A 117 1.61 13.01 18.88
C GLU A 117 0.86 11.69 18.68
N ILE A 118 -0.45 11.70 18.95
CA ILE A 118 -1.31 10.53 18.74
C ILE A 118 -1.40 10.19 17.25
N SER A 119 -1.62 11.18 16.39
CA SER A 119 -1.71 10.96 14.93
C SER A 119 -0.41 10.38 14.37
N ILE A 120 0.74 10.97 14.74
CA ILE A 120 2.07 10.49 14.33
C ILE A 120 2.31 9.06 14.81
N ALA A 121 1.99 8.76 16.08
CA ALA A 121 2.17 7.41 16.63
C ALA A 121 1.34 6.36 15.86
N ILE A 122 0.09 6.67 15.51
CA ILE A 122 -0.75 5.78 14.70
C ILE A 122 -0.17 5.63 13.30
N GLY A 123 0.29 6.72 12.68
CA GLY A 123 0.95 6.68 11.37
C GLY A 123 2.15 5.74 11.34
N VAL A 124 3.04 5.81 12.34
CA VAL A 124 4.21 4.92 12.47
C VAL A 124 3.77 3.45 12.60
N VAL A 125 2.72 3.18 13.38
CA VAL A 125 2.18 1.82 13.53
C VAL A 125 1.60 1.31 12.20
N LEU A 126 0.88 2.14 11.45
CA LEU A 126 0.33 1.78 10.14
C LEU A 126 1.43 1.49 9.11
N VAL A 127 2.49 2.29 9.08
CA VAL A 127 3.66 2.04 8.21
C VAL A 127 4.35 0.73 8.59
N GLY A 128 4.58 0.50 9.88
CA GLY A 128 5.16 -0.77 10.37
C GLY A 128 4.28 -1.97 10.00
N TRP A 129 2.97 -1.82 10.11
CA TRP A 129 1.99 -2.84 9.73
C TRP A 129 2.03 -3.13 8.22
N TYR A 130 2.09 -2.08 7.40
CA TYR A 130 2.20 -2.22 5.95
C TYR A 130 3.47 -2.96 5.54
N ILE A 131 4.63 -2.58 6.09
CA ILE A 131 5.92 -3.25 5.83
C ILE A 131 5.83 -4.73 6.22
N ALA A 132 5.20 -5.04 7.36
CA ALA A 132 4.99 -6.42 7.78
C ALA A 132 4.12 -7.20 6.78
N ILE A 133 2.99 -6.62 6.31
CA ILE A 133 2.12 -7.26 5.30
C ILE A 133 2.90 -7.53 4.01
N VAL A 134 3.58 -6.52 3.47
CA VAL A 134 4.32 -6.66 2.21
C VAL A 134 5.45 -7.68 2.36
N SER A 135 6.17 -7.66 3.49
CA SER A 135 7.19 -8.67 3.79
C SER A 135 6.60 -10.08 3.84
N TYR A 136 5.43 -10.26 4.44
CA TYR A 136 4.74 -11.55 4.46
C TYR A 136 4.35 -12.02 3.05
N ILE A 137 3.80 -11.13 2.22
CA ILE A 137 3.41 -11.43 0.83
C ILE A 137 4.64 -11.84 0.01
N LEU A 138 5.73 -11.05 0.09
CA LEU A 138 6.98 -11.32 -0.62
C LEU A 138 7.63 -12.63 -0.16
N ARG A 139 7.58 -12.92 1.14
CA ARG A 139 8.09 -14.18 1.69
C ARG A 139 7.39 -15.38 1.08
N GLN A 140 6.06 -15.35 1.04
CA GLN A 140 5.26 -16.47 0.55
C GLN A 140 5.38 -16.66 -0.96
N LEU A 141 5.35 -15.57 -1.75
CA LEU A 141 5.41 -15.68 -3.22
C LEU A 141 6.82 -15.96 -3.74
N LEU A 142 7.84 -15.36 -3.13
CA LEU A 142 9.22 -15.54 -3.57
C LEU A 142 9.89 -16.76 -2.94
N GLU A 143 9.28 -17.39 -1.94
CA GLU A 143 9.87 -18.46 -1.11
C GLU A 143 11.21 -18.03 -0.49
N SER A 144 11.28 -16.75 -0.11
CA SER A 144 12.51 -16.12 0.41
C SER A 144 12.60 -16.23 1.93
N THR A 145 13.80 -16.01 2.49
CA THR A 145 13.98 -15.93 3.94
C THR A 145 13.37 -14.64 4.48
N MET A 146 12.88 -14.67 5.72
CA MET A 146 12.22 -13.53 6.36
C MET A 146 13.05 -12.23 6.27
N SER A 147 14.36 -12.31 6.50
CA SER A 147 15.26 -11.15 6.43
C SER A 147 15.28 -10.51 5.04
N VAL A 148 15.33 -11.33 3.98
CA VAL A 148 15.32 -10.83 2.60
C VAL A 148 13.97 -10.19 2.27
N SER A 149 12.86 -10.81 2.71
CA SER A 149 11.52 -10.26 2.46
C SER A 149 11.30 -8.91 3.16
N VAL A 150 11.82 -8.73 4.38
CA VAL A 150 11.74 -7.46 5.11
C VAL A 150 12.56 -6.37 4.40
N ILE A 151 13.79 -6.68 3.98
CA ILE A 151 14.65 -5.72 3.25
C ILE A 151 13.98 -5.32 1.94
N LEU A 152 13.41 -6.26 1.20
CA LEU A 152 12.69 -5.99 -0.04
C LEU A 152 11.43 -5.16 0.20
N ALA A 153 10.64 -5.46 1.24
CA ALA A 153 9.45 -4.70 1.60
C ALA A 153 9.79 -3.25 1.98
N PHE A 154 10.85 -3.06 2.77
CA PHE A 154 11.33 -1.73 3.14
C PHE A 154 11.84 -0.96 1.92
N SER A 155 12.63 -1.61 1.06
CA SER A 155 13.12 -1.01 -0.18
C SER A 155 11.97 -0.60 -1.10
N TYR A 156 10.97 -1.47 -1.25
CA TYR A 156 9.75 -1.20 -1.99
C TYR A 156 8.98 -0.01 -1.42
N PHE A 157 8.84 0.07 -0.08
CA PHE A 157 8.20 1.20 0.59
C PHE A 157 8.93 2.52 0.30
N VAL A 158 10.25 2.56 0.47
CA VAL A 158 11.06 3.77 0.20
C VAL A 158 10.95 4.20 -1.26
N LEU A 159 11.01 3.26 -2.21
CA LEU A 159 10.87 3.56 -3.63
C LEU A 159 9.47 4.07 -4.00
N THR A 160 8.44 3.53 -3.37
CA THR A 160 7.04 3.82 -3.71
C THR A 160 6.52 5.08 -3.03
N TYR A 161 6.91 5.34 -1.79
CA TYR A 161 6.43 6.47 -0.99
C TYR A 161 7.49 7.54 -0.77
N GLY A 162 8.74 7.16 -0.54
CA GLY A 162 9.82 8.11 -0.27
C GLY A 162 10.18 8.96 -1.49
N ILE A 163 10.24 8.37 -2.68
CA ILE A 163 10.57 9.12 -3.90
C ILE A 163 9.47 10.15 -4.23
N PRO A 164 8.17 9.79 -4.32
CA PRO A 164 7.13 10.79 -4.59
C PRO A 164 7.08 11.93 -3.57
N MET A 165 7.27 11.65 -2.26
CA MET A 165 7.35 12.71 -1.25
C MET A 165 8.48 13.70 -1.55
N MET A 166 9.70 13.21 -1.87
CA MET A 166 10.80 14.11 -2.22
C MET A 166 10.55 14.93 -3.50
N PHE A 167 9.71 14.45 -4.42
CA PHE A 167 9.34 15.20 -5.62
C PHE A 167 8.30 16.29 -5.34
N MET A 168 7.45 16.11 -4.33
CA MET A 168 6.42 17.06 -3.93
C MET A 168 7.01 18.22 -3.09
N ASP A 169 8.10 17.96 -2.36
CA ASP A 169 8.77 18.94 -1.50
C ASP A 169 9.79 19.85 -2.23
N MET A 170 9.98 19.69 -3.56
CA MET A 170 10.92 20.49 -4.39
C MET A 170 10.22 21.61 -5.16
#